data_AF-A0A7C8JKI6-F1
#
_entry.id   AF-A0A7C8JKI6-F1
#
_cell.length_a   1.000
_cell.length_b   1.000
_cell.length_c   1.000
_cell.angle_alpha   90.00
_cell.angle_beta   90.00
_cell.angle_gamma   90.00
#
_symmetry.space_group_name_H-M   'P 1'
#
loop_
_entity.id
_entity.type
_entity.pdbx_description
1 polymer ?
#
loop_
_entity_poly.entity_id
_entity_poly.type
_entity_poly.pdbx_seq_one_letter_code
_entity_poly.pdbx_strand_id
1 'polypeptide(L)'
;MSLPTHLSTLPPELFESILLHLDITTIKSFSQCSQFFHDVSLPFLFYSSVLSPEKVQLFKRGGLLGQRVQYLRHLKLRLELQSIQPGFTDSLAEVLTELRIFPAVNKLSITLVAHRDAESNLFLTAFKWISKCSFYHNVRSLSLEAEICDTQISAQDRKDWYSRSQQRDQLFLGGVVQPGEVIDITPPMSLQEAAVSISPQRIGKQLPYYQFLSQASRLNRMVITEPVTFPKDFEDEEEGRKWSSCVPKPTTEPTVPNAVFHGVRFLSIKITGYPFGGKLKYLAECFPNLEELDLVLDQTRYRTAVIDPDAFLETYDGLLDMKKLKFVSIPWPKVKNPNCPSPLRNTFRKTLGKWMASDQTDSDMIMLGIPELEKWILYWQKCQLPLERVQFNGWKPVGQWHSMRKWATCNISKDDRMNRTRQFIWKEYGPA
;
A
#
# COMPACT_ATOMS: atom_id res chain seq x y z
N MET A 1 11.54 -45.79 -9.13
CA MET A 1 12.72 -44.97 -9.48
C MET A 1 13.37 -44.53 -8.18
N SER A 2 14.56 -45.05 -7.87
CA SER A 2 15.34 -44.61 -6.71
C SER A 2 15.84 -43.19 -6.96
N LEU A 3 15.43 -42.23 -6.14
CA LEU A 3 15.98 -40.88 -6.14
C LEU A 3 17.52 -40.95 -6.04
N PRO A 4 18.27 -40.09 -6.75
CA PRO A 4 19.71 -40.01 -6.56
C PRO A 4 19.99 -39.73 -5.08
N THR A 5 20.77 -40.61 -4.47
CA THR A 5 21.14 -40.66 -3.03
C THR A 5 21.79 -39.38 -2.49
N HIS A 6 22.05 -38.38 -3.34
CA HIS A 6 22.79 -37.16 -3.02
C HIS A 6 21.93 -35.99 -2.53
N LEU A 7 20.62 -35.95 -2.80
CA LEU A 7 19.79 -34.83 -2.33
C LEU A 7 19.38 -35.00 -0.87
N SER A 8 19.05 -36.22 -0.44
CA SER A 8 18.68 -36.52 0.95
C SER A 8 19.82 -36.33 1.96
N THR A 9 21.06 -36.15 1.49
CA THR A 9 22.23 -35.85 2.34
C THR A 9 22.44 -34.36 2.58
N LEU A 10 21.67 -33.48 1.91
CA LEU A 10 21.76 -32.04 2.17
C LEU A 10 21.17 -31.71 3.55
N PRO A 11 21.81 -30.79 4.31
CA PRO A 11 21.26 -30.28 5.56
C PRO A 11 19.86 -29.65 5.35
N PRO A 12 18.93 -29.81 6.31
CA PRO A 12 17.59 -29.21 6.25
C PRO A 12 17.59 -27.70 5.96
N GLU A 13 18.60 -26.97 6.44
CA GLU A 13 18.76 -25.53 6.27
C GLU A 13 18.94 -25.14 4.79
N LEU A 14 19.62 -25.99 4.00
CA LEU A 14 19.77 -25.75 2.56
C LEU A 14 18.45 -25.95 1.83
N PHE A 15 17.65 -26.93 2.24
CA PHE A 15 16.31 -27.11 1.69
C PHE A 15 15.42 -25.92 2.00
N GLU A 16 15.45 -25.41 3.23
CA GLU A 16 14.70 -24.20 3.59
C GLU A 16 15.09 -23.02 2.68
N SER A 17 16.40 -22.79 2.49
CA SER A 17 16.87 -21.73 1.60
C SER A 17 16.40 -21.92 0.15
N ILE A 18 16.36 -23.15 -0.36
CA ILE A 18 15.89 -23.43 -1.73
C ILE A 18 14.38 -23.20 -1.83
N LEU A 19 13.60 -23.82 -0.93
CA LEU A 19 12.14 -23.79 -0.97
C LEU A 19 11.58 -22.38 -0.79
N LEU A 20 12.27 -21.49 -0.05
CA LEU A 20 11.90 -20.07 0.08
C LEU A 20 11.85 -19.31 -1.25
N HIS A 21 12.57 -19.77 -2.27
CA HIS A 21 12.64 -19.12 -3.58
C HIS A 21 11.73 -19.77 -4.63
N LEU A 22 11.04 -20.86 -4.27
CA LEU A 22 10.14 -21.57 -5.18
C LEU A 22 8.70 -21.10 -4.99
N ASP A 23 7.91 -21.17 -6.07
CA ASP A 23 6.49 -20.95 -5.97
C ASP A 23 5.76 -22.14 -5.31
N ILE A 24 4.54 -21.89 -4.84
CA ILE A 24 3.75 -22.91 -4.13
C ILE A 24 3.43 -24.13 -5.02
N THR A 25 3.34 -23.93 -6.34
CA THR A 25 3.05 -24.99 -7.31
C THR A 25 4.23 -25.96 -7.41
N THR A 26 5.43 -25.42 -7.51
CA THR A 26 6.69 -26.16 -7.55
C THR A 26 6.92 -26.89 -6.24
N ILE A 27 6.67 -26.24 -5.10
CA ILE A 27 6.77 -26.87 -3.78
C ILE A 27 5.79 -28.05 -3.65
N LYS A 28 4.56 -27.90 -4.17
CA LYS A 28 3.58 -29.01 -4.19
C LYS A 28 4.09 -30.20 -5.00
N SER A 29 4.59 -29.97 -6.20
CA SER A 29 5.17 -31.04 -7.03
C SER A 29 6.36 -31.70 -6.34
N PHE A 30 7.25 -30.91 -5.74
CA PHE A 30 8.40 -31.40 -4.98
C PHE A 30 7.99 -32.28 -3.79
N SER A 31 6.93 -31.89 -3.07
CA SER A 31 6.41 -32.65 -1.92
C SER A 31 5.87 -34.04 -2.29
N GLN A 32 5.54 -34.28 -3.56
CA GLN A 32 5.02 -35.57 -4.05
C GLN A 32 6.12 -36.56 -4.45
N CYS A 33 7.38 -36.11 -4.54
CA CYS A 33 8.48 -36.94 -5.02
C CYS A 33 8.95 -38.00 -4.00
N SER A 34 8.87 -37.72 -2.68
CA SER A 34 9.19 -38.68 -1.62
C SER A 34 8.61 -38.26 -0.26
N GLN A 35 8.58 -39.19 0.70
CA GLN A 35 8.18 -38.89 2.08
C GLN A 35 9.07 -37.82 2.74
N PHE A 36 10.39 -37.91 2.52
CA PHE A 36 11.33 -36.91 3.05
C PHE A 36 11.04 -35.50 2.51
N PHE A 37 10.84 -35.38 1.19
CA PHE A 37 10.51 -34.09 0.58
C PHE A 37 9.12 -33.59 0.97
N HIS A 38 8.16 -34.51 1.19
CA HIS A 38 6.88 -34.15 1.77
C HIS A 38 7.07 -33.44 3.10
N ASP A 39 7.79 -34.06 4.03
CA ASP A 39 7.96 -33.57 5.40
C ASP A 39 8.69 -32.21 5.45
N VAL A 40 9.76 -32.05 4.66
CA VAL A 40 10.52 -30.79 4.56
C VAL A 40 9.71 -29.67 3.88
N SER A 41 8.75 -30.02 3.02
CA SER A 41 7.90 -29.03 2.33
C SER A 41 6.73 -28.52 3.19
N LEU A 42 6.34 -29.25 4.25
CA LEU A 42 5.16 -28.91 5.06
C LEU A 42 5.16 -27.48 5.60
N PRO A 43 6.27 -26.93 6.15
CA PRO A 43 6.29 -25.55 6.65
C PRO A 43 5.94 -24.51 5.57
N PHE A 44 6.31 -24.78 4.33
CA PHE A 44 6.08 -23.89 3.19
C PHE A 44 4.69 -24.06 2.60
N LEU A 45 4.22 -25.31 2.48
CA LEU A 45 2.88 -25.64 1.99
C LEU A 45 1.78 -25.08 2.89
N PHE A 46 2.02 -25.07 4.21
CA PHE A 46 1.08 -24.59 5.22
C PHE A 46 1.51 -23.25 5.83
N TYR A 47 2.37 -22.49 5.17
CA TYR A 47 2.85 -21.19 5.66
C TYR A 47 1.72 -20.17 5.83
N SER A 48 0.80 -20.13 4.87
CA SER A 48 -0.31 -19.18 4.82
C SER A 48 -1.66 -19.87 4.63
N SER A 49 -2.70 -19.35 5.28
CA SER A 49 -4.08 -19.78 5.08
C SER A 49 -5.03 -18.59 5.07
N VAL A 50 -5.99 -18.63 4.15
CA VAL A 50 -7.19 -17.78 4.20
C VAL A 50 -8.20 -18.48 5.10
N LEU A 51 -8.55 -17.87 6.22
CA LEU A 51 -9.53 -18.43 7.15
C LEU A 51 -10.96 -18.12 6.71
N SER A 52 -11.78 -19.15 6.76
CA SER A 52 -13.23 -19.13 6.68
C SER A 52 -13.77 -20.02 7.80
N PRO A 53 -15.06 -19.91 8.18
CA PRO A 53 -15.65 -20.77 9.20
C PRO A 53 -15.37 -22.26 8.96
N GLU A 54 -15.49 -22.73 7.71
CA GLU A 54 -15.27 -24.14 7.35
C GLU A 54 -13.80 -24.54 7.53
N LYS A 55 -12.87 -23.67 7.14
CA LYS A 55 -11.43 -23.95 7.26
C LYS A 55 -10.98 -23.95 8.71
N VAL A 56 -11.57 -23.12 9.56
CA VAL A 56 -11.27 -23.12 11.01
C VAL A 56 -11.54 -24.51 11.60
N GLN A 57 -12.63 -25.16 11.21
CA GLN A 57 -12.96 -26.52 11.68
C GLN A 57 -11.90 -27.56 11.27
N LEU A 58 -11.25 -27.40 10.11
CA LEU A 58 -10.15 -28.28 9.68
C LEU A 58 -8.91 -28.18 10.57
N PHE A 59 -8.66 -27.01 11.16
CA PHE A 59 -7.50 -26.75 12.02
C PHE A 59 -7.77 -27.01 13.50
N LYS A 60 -9.03 -27.24 13.90
CA LYS A 60 -9.35 -27.63 15.28
C LYS A 60 -8.71 -28.96 15.66
N ARG A 61 -8.62 -29.20 16.96
CA ARG A 61 -8.15 -30.48 17.50
C ARG A 61 -9.05 -31.61 16.99
N GLY A 62 -8.46 -32.62 16.36
CA GLY A 62 -9.18 -33.71 15.69
C GLY A 62 -9.57 -33.43 14.24
N GLY A 63 -9.39 -32.19 13.75
CA GLY A 63 -9.55 -31.83 12.35
C GLY A 63 -8.37 -32.30 11.50
N LEU A 64 -8.60 -32.43 10.19
CA LEU A 64 -7.64 -32.95 9.20
C LEU A 64 -6.29 -32.21 9.20
N LEU A 65 -6.29 -30.92 9.54
CA LEU A 65 -5.13 -30.05 9.53
C LEU A 65 -4.67 -29.64 10.93
N GLY A 66 -5.22 -30.23 12.00
CA GLY A 66 -4.95 -29.81 13.38
C GLY A 66 -3.46 -29.85 13.76
N GLN A 67 -2.72 -30.88 13.32
CA GLN A 67 -1.28 -30.97 13.56
C GLN A 67 -0.45 -29.99 12.70
N ARG A 68 -1.03 -29.46 11.61
CA ARG A 68 -0.35 -28.55 10.68
C ARG A 68 -0.41 -27.09 11.13
N VAL A 69 -1.21 -26.79 12.16
CA VAL A 69 -1.35 -25.43 12.71
C VAL A 69 -0.02 -24.83 13.17
N GLN A 70 0.91 -25.66 13.65
CA GLN A 70 2.24 -25.24 14.07
C GLN A 70 3.11 -24.65 12.94
N TYR A 71 2.74 -24.88 11.67
CA TYR A 71 3.44 -24.35 10.50
C TYR A 71 2.85 -23.04 9.99
N LEU A 72 1.64 -22.67 10.40
CA LEU A 72 1.01 -21.42 9.98
C LEU A 72 1.75 -20.23 10.59
N ARG A 73 2.22 -19.34 9.72
CA ARG A 73 2.90 -18.08 10.07
C ARG A 73 2.12 -16.87 9.57
N HIS A 74 1.36 -17.04 8.47
CA HIS A 74 0.57 -15.98 7.84
C HIS A 74 -0.92 -16.31 7.82
N LEU A 75 -1.72 -15.60 8.61
CA LEU A 75 -3.18 -15.67 8.51
C LEU A 75 -3.74 -14.56 7.63
N LYS A 76 -4.69 -14.92 6.75
CA LYS A 76 -5.49 -13.98 5.98
C LYS A 76 -6.95 -14.09 6.43
N LEU A 77 -7.50 -12.97 6.91
CA LEU A 77 -8.85 -12.85 7.42
C LEU A 77 -9.64 -11.96 6.47
N ARG A 78 -10.82 -12.41 6.02
CA ARG A 78 -11.79 -11.56 5.34
C ARG A 78 -12.99 -11.41 6.27
N LEU A 79 -13.16 -10.20 6.81
CA LEU A 79 -14.18 -9.89 7.81
C LEU A 79 -15.24 -9.03 7.12
N GLU A 80 -16.46 -9.55 7.05
CA GLU A 80 -17.51 -8.95 6.24
C GLU A 80 -18.71 -8.52 7.10
N LEU A 81 -19.22 -7.33 6.80
CA LEU A 81 -20.38 -6.71 7.43
C LEU A 81 -21.20 -5.99 6.35
N GLN A 82 -21.71 -6.79 5.41
CA GLN A 82 -22.37 -6.29 4.19
C GLN A 82 -23.89 -6.12 4.33
N SER A 83 -24.52 -6.86 5.25
CA SER A 83 -25.98 -6.83 5.43
C SER A 83 -26.38 -6.73 6.90
N ILE A 84 -27.53 -6.11 7.16
CA ILE A 84 -28.16 -6.02 8.48
C ILE A 84 -29.22 -7.12 8.59
N GLN A 85 -28.80 -8.38 8.41
CA GLN A 85 -29.66 -9.53 8.64
C GLN A 85 -29.41 -10.08 10.04
N PRO A 86 -30.43 -10.56 10.77
CA PRO A 86 -30.25 -11.21 12.07
C PRO A 86 -29.05 -12.17 12.14
N GLY A 87 -28.13 -11.93 13.08
CA GLY A 87 -26.96 -12.81 13.28
C GLY A 87 -25.86 -12.67 12.22
N PHE A 88 -25.82 -11.55 11.49
CA PHE A 88 -24.76 -11.29 10.50
C PHE A 88 -23.34 -11.31 11.11
N THR A 89 -23.22 -11.17 12.44
CA THR A 89 -21.94 -11.29 13.15
C THR A 89 -21.57 -12.72 13.54
N ASP A 90 -22.42 -13.72 13.34
CA ASP A 90 -22.19 -15.09 13.85
C ASP A 90 -20.96 -15.74 13.21
N SER A 91 -20.82 -15.67 11.88
CA SER A 91 -19.64 -16.17 11.17
C SER A 91 -18.36 -15.44 11.59
N LEU A 92 -18.46 -14.14 11.85
CA LEU A 92 -17.34 -13.31 12.30
C LEU A 92 -16.92 -13.71 13.72
N ALA A 93 -17.88 -13.87 14.62
CA ALA A 93 -17.65 -14.31 15.99
C ALA A 93 -17.03 -15.71 16.03
N GLU A 94 -17.50 -16.64 15.20
CA GLU A 94 -16.91 -17.99 15.08
C GLU A 94 -15.44 -17.92 14.68
N VAL A 95 -15.12 -17.20 13.60
CA VAL A 95 -13.74 -17.09 13.11
C VAL A 95 -12.83 -16.42 14.15
N LEU A 96 -13.26 -15.29 14.74
CA LEU A 96 -12.46 -14.53 15.69
C LEU A 96 -12.21 -15.29 17.01
N THR A 97 -13.19 -16.06 17.49
CA THR A 97 -13.07 -16.84 18.74
C THR A 97 -12.04 -17.97 18.60
N GLU A 98 -11.87 -18.49 17.40
CA GLU A 98 -10.99 -19.63 17.13
C GLU A 98 -9.56 -19.23 16.75
N LEU A 99 -9.26 -17.94 16.60
CA LEU A 99 -7.90 -17.48 16.26
C LEU A 99 -6.83 -17.94 17.26
N ARG A 100 -7.22 -18.17 18.52
CA ARG A 100 -6.33 -18.69 19.58
C ARG A 100 -5.65 -20.03 19.22
N ILE A 101 -6.18 -20.80 18.27
CA ILE A 101 -5.59 -22.08 17.88
C ILE A 101 -4.28 -21.91 17.12
N PHE A 102 -3.95 -20.71 16.60
CA PHE A 102 -2.78 -20.45 15.75
C PHE A 102 -1.64 -19.74 16.53
N PRO A 103 -0.78 -20.46 17.29
CA PRO A 103 0.14 -19.85 18.24
C PRO A 103 1.33 -19.12 17.61
N ALA A 104 1.70 -19.47 16.38
CA ALA A 104 2.98 -19.08 15.79
C ALA A 104 2.83 -18.04 14.65
N VAL A 105 1.67 -17.41 14.55
CA VAL A 105 1.39 -16.39 13.53
C VAL A 105 2.25 -15.16 13.78
N ASN A 106 2.97 -14.73 12.74
CA ASN A 106 3.81 -13.53 12.77
C ASN A 106 3.45 -12.54 11.64
N LYS A 107 2.56 -12.95 10.72
CA LYS A 107 2.04 -12.10 9.64
C LYS A 107 0.52 -12.18 9.61
N LEU A 108 -0.12 -11.04 9.54
CA LEU A 108 -1.58 -10.94 9.51
C LEU A 108 -2.01 -10.10 8.31
N SER A 109 -2.94 -10.61 7.52
CA SER A 109 -3.64 -9.83 6.49
C SER A 109 -5.11 -9.80 6.83
N ILE A 110 -5.70 -8.62 6.90
CA ILE A 110 -7.11 -8.42 7.23
C ILE A 110 -7.73 -7.60 6.12
N THR A 111 -8.73 -8.17 5.47
CA THR A 111 -9.60 -7.47 4.54
C THR A 111 -10.93 -7.21 5.24
N LEU A 112 -11.24 -5.93 5.46
CA LEU A 112 -12.45 -5.45 6.09
C LEU A 112 -13.42 -5.05 4.97
N VAL A 113 -14.56 -5.72 4.90
CA VAL A 113 -15.61 -5.41 3.92
C VAL A 113 -16.82 -4.95 4.70
N ALA A 114 -17.07 -3.65 4.72
CA ALA A 114 -18.13 -3.08 5.54
C ALA A 114 -18.82 -1.91 4.85
N HIS A 115 -20.03 -1.62 5.31
CA HIS A 115 -20.65 -0.32 5.08
C HIS A 115 -19.82 0.78 5.75
N ARG A 116 -19.76 1.98 5.14
CA ARG A 116 -18.94 3.11 5.63
C ARG A 116 -19.11 3.42 7.13
N ASP A 117 -20.33 3.29 7.66
CA ASP A 117 -20.66 3.67 9.04
C ASP A 117 -20.38 2.57 10.06
N ALA A 118 -20.15 1.34 9.61
CA ALA A 118 -19.88 0.19 10.47
C ALA A 118 -18.41 -0.24 10.46
N GLU A 119 -17.63 0.34 9.56
CA GLU A 119 -16.25 -0.02 9.32
C GLU A 119 -15.33 0.18 10.55
N SER A 120 -15.42 1.34 11.22
CA SER A 120 -14.65 1.59 12.44
C SER A 120 -15.02 0.61 13.55
N ASN A 121 -16.31 0.29 13.69
CA ASN A 121 -16.81 -0.71 14.63
C ASN A 121 -16.26 -2.11 14.31
N LEU A 122 -16.27 -2.49 13.02
CA LEU A 122 -15.73 -3.77 12.58
C LEU A 122 -14.22 -3.86 12.87
N PHE A 123 -13.46 -2.82 12.52
CA PHE A 123 -12.03 -2.76 12.79
C PHE A 123 -11.74 -2.91 14.29
N LEU A 124 -12.36 -2.07 15.13
CA LEU A 124 -12.12 -2.07 16.57
C LEU A 124 -12.55 -3.38 17.22
N THR A 125 -13.71 -3.92 16.83
CA THR A 125 -14.17 -5.23 17.30
C THR A 125 -13.17 -6.32 16.93
N ALA A 126 -12.80 -6.41 15.65
CA ALA A 126 -11.85 -7.41 15.18
C ALA A 126 -10.52 -7.33 15.93
N PHE A 127 -9.94 -6.13 16.06
CA PHE A 127 -8.67 -5.96 16.74
C PHE A 127 -8.75 -6.16 18.25
N LYS A 128 -9.90 -5.90 18.89
CA LYS A 128 -10.12 -6.22 20.32
C LYS A 128 -10.16 -7.71 20.58
N TRP A 129 -10.60 -8.51 19.62
CA TRP A 129 -10.55 -9.98 19.69
C TRP A 129 -9.16 -10.51 19.34
N ILE A 130 -8.58 -10.01 18.25
CA ILE A 130 -7.24 -10.41 17.79
C ILE A 130 -6.19 -10.07 18.86
N SER A 131 -6.29 -8.93 19.55
CA SER A 131 -5.33 -8.52 20.58
C SER A 131 -5.27 -9.44 21.79
N LYS A 132 -6.32 -10.24 22.03
CA LYS A 132 -6.37 -11.26 23.09
C LYS A 132 -5.70 -12.58 22.68
N CYS A 133 -5.32 -12.74 21.43
CA CYS A 133 -4.68 -13.96 20.95
C CYS A 133 -3.20 -13.99 21.34
N SER A 134 -2.70 -15.16 21.74
CA SER A 134 -1.30 -15.32 22.18
C SER A 134 -0.26 -14.94 21.12
N PHE A 135 -0.60 -15.15 19.83
CA PHE A 135 0.28 -14.79 18.73
C PHE A 135 0.36 -13.27 18.47
N TYR A 136 -0.58 -12.47 19.00
CA TYR A 136 -0.71 -11.06 18.63
C TYR A 136 0.59 -10.28 18.84
N HIS A 137 1.24 -10.47 19.99
CA HIS A 137 2.50 -9.78 20.30
C HIS A 137 3.68 -10.18 19.39
N ASN A 138 3.58 -11.31 18.70
CA ASN A 138 4.58 -11.82 17.76
C ASN A 138 4.36 -11.35 16.31
N VAL A 139 3.24 -10.67 16.02
CA VAL A 139 2.95 -10.15 14.68
C VAL A 139 3.99 -9.08 14.33
N ARG A 140 4.76 -9.34 13.27
CA ARG A 140 5.78 -8.46 12.71
C ARG A 140 5.30 -7.73 11.46
N SER A 141 4.34 -8.31 10.73
CA SER A 141 3.81 -7.74 9.49
C SER A 141 2.29 -7.73 9.51
N LEU A 142 1.69 -6.57 9.29
CA LEU A 142 0.24 -6.38 9.21
C LEU A 142 -0.14 -5.78 7.86
N SER A 143 -1.10 -6.39 7.18
CA SER A 143 -1.72 -5.84 5.97
C SER A 143 -3.18 -5.58 6.26
N LEU A 144 -3.60 -4.33 6.09
CA LEU A 144 -4.98 -3.87 6.26
C LEU A 144 -5.53 -3.47 4.90
N GLU A 145 -6.62 -4.09 4.50
CA GLU A 145 -7.38 -3.73 3.31
C GLU A 145 -8.80 -3.39 3.74
N ALA A 146 -9.34 -2.28 3.24
CA ALA A 146 -10.66 -1.81 3.62
C ALA A 146 -11.51 -1.48 2.38
N GLU A 147 -12.51 -2.34 2.15
CA GLU A 147 -13.47 -2.31 1.04
C GLU A 147 -14.81 -1.75 1.54
N ILE A 148 -15.35 -0.74 0.85
CA ILE A 148 -16.66 -0.15 1.16
C ILE A 148 -17.73 -0.81 0.28
N CYS A 149 -18.79 -1.36 0.88
CA CYS A 149 -19.86 -2.07 0.16
C CYS A 149 -21.24 -1.34 0.24
N ASP A 150 -21.26 -0.04 -0.07
CA ASP A 150 -22.46 0.81 0.08
C ASP A 150 -23.62 0.51 -0.89
N THR A 151 -23.42 -0.36 -1.87
CA THR A 151 -24.42 -0.67 -2.92
C THR A 151 -25.58 -1.52 -2.42
N GLN A 152 -25.47 -2.13 -1.23
CA GLN A 152 -26.44 -3.12 -0.74
C GLN A 152 -27.37 -2.59 0.36
N ILE A 153 -27.22 -1.33 0.81
CA ILE A 153 -27.96 -0.76 1.95
C ILE A 153 -28.69 0.52 1.56
N SER A 154 -30.00 0.59 1.83
CA SER A 154 -30.82 1.77 1.54
C SER A 154 -30.34 2.97 2.37
N ALA A 155 -30.47 4.20 1.86
CA ALA A 155 -29.98 5.40 2.56
C ALA A 155 -30.56 5.57 3.97
N GLN A 156 -31.79 5.09 4.21
CA GLN A 156 -32.43 5.11 5.53
C GLN A 156 -31.80 4.07 6.47
N ASP A 157 -31.48 2.89 5.97
CA ASP A 157 -30.84 1.84 6.76
C ASP A 157 -29.40 2.21 7.17
N ARG A 158 -28.74 3.10 6.42
CA ARG A 158 -27.38 3.58 6.73
C ARG A 158 -27.32 4.43 7.99
N LYS A 159 -28.28 5.35 8.17
CA LYS A 159 -28.29 6.25 9.34
C LYS A 159 -28.62 5.51 10.63
N ASP A 160 -29.41 4.45 10.53
CA ASP A 160 -29.94 3.69 11.66
C ASP A 160 -29.39 2.25 11.71
N TRP A 161 -28.27 1.97 11.04
CA TRP A 161 -27.81 0.59 10.85
C TRP A 161 -27.61 -0.15 12.18
N TYR A 162 -27.02 0.55 13.15
CA TYR A 162 -26.71 0.01 14.46
C TYR A 162 -27.98 -0.21 15.29
N SER A 163 -28.92 0.74 15.31
CA SER A 163 -30.17 0.60 16.07
C SER A 163 -31.09 -0.49 15.51
N ARG A 164 -30.96 -0.82 14.22
CA ARG A 164 -31.67 -1.93 13.56
C ARG A 164 -31.02 -3.29 13.75
N SER A 165 -29.75 -3.33 14.15
CA SER A 165 -29.06 -4.59 14.44
C SER A 165 -29.63 -5.24 15.72
N GLN A 166 -29.59 -6.57 15.80
CA GLN A 166 -30.09 -7.25 16.99
C GLN A 166 -29.21 -6.96 18.21
N GLN A 167 -29.78 -7.05 19.41
CA GLN A 167 -29.03 -6.81 20.66
C GLN A 167 -27.76 -7.67 20.76
N ARG A 168 -27.79 -8.91 20.25
CA ARG A 168 -26.61 -9.79 20.18
C ARG A 168 -25.49 -9.20 19.30
N ASP A 169 -25.83 -8.70 18.11
CA ASP A 169 -24.88 -8.09 17.18
C ASP A 169 -24.31 -6.78 17.77
N GLN A 170 -25.17 -5.98 18.42
CA GLN A 170 -24.75 -4.76 19.14
C GLN A 170 -23.77 -5.07 20.27
N LEU A 171 -24.06 -6.09 21.09
CA LEU A 171 -23.16 -6.52 22.17
C LEU A 171 -21.81 -7.00 21.62
N PHE A 172 -21.82 -7.66 20.46
CA PHE A 172 -20.60 -8.12 19.81
C PHE A 172 -19.76 -6.98 19.24
N LEU A 173 -20.38 -6.05 18.51
CA LEU A 173 -19.72 -4.90 17.87
C LEU A 173 -19.35 -3.78 18.85
N GLY A 174 -19.93 -3.80 20.06
CA GLY A 174 -19.81 -2.71 21.03
C GLY A 174 -20.47 -1.42 20.56
N GLY A 175 -20.29 -0.35 21.33
CA GLY A 175 -20.90 0.96 21.03
C GLY A 175 -20.47 1.54 19.69
N VAL A 176 -21.33 2.38 19.09
CA VAL A 176 -21.01 3.11 17.85
C VAL A 176 -19.82 4.01 18.08
N VAL A 177 -18.80 3.85 17.23
CA VAL A 177 -17.53 4.57 17.35
C VAL A 177 -17.69 5.93 16.70
N GLN A 178 -17.46 6.99 17.46
CA GLN A 178 -17.53 8.35 16.92
C GLN A 178 -16.23 8.73 16.21
N PRO A 179 -16.28 9.60 15.18
CA PRO A 179 -15.07 10.12 14.56
C PRO A 179 -14.17 10.83 15.58
N GLY A 180 -12.89 10.48 15.62
CA GLY A 180 -11.92 11.06 16.55
C GLY A 180 -11.93 10.48 17.96
N GLU A 181 -12.77 9.48 18.24
CA GLU A 181 -12.73 8.74 19.49
C GLU A 181 -11.39 8.01 19.67
N VAL A 182 -10.87 8.00 20.89
CA VAL A 182 -9.57 7.39 21.19
C VAL A 182 -9.65 5.89 21.01
N ILE A 183 -8.75 5.35 20.19
CA ILE A 183 -8.63 3.91 19.97
C ILE A 183 -7.94 3.28 21.18
N ASP A 184 -8.72 2.59 22.01
CA ASP A 184 -8.23 1.80 23.15
C ASP A 184 -7.77 0.39 22.72
N ILE A 185 -6.95 0.33 21.68
CA ILE A 185 -6.33 -0.92 21.22
C ILE A 185 -4.87 -0.65 20.90
N THR A 186 -3.99 -1.33 21.62
CA THR A 186 -2.55 -1.24 21.37
C THR A 186 -2.16 -2.09 20.16
N PRO A 187 -1.34 -1.57 19.24
CA PRO A 187 -0.80 -2.34 18.14
C PRO A 187 0.16 -3.45 18.61
N PRO A 188 0.43 -4.46 17.78
CA PRO A 188 1.40 -5.50 18.13
C PRO A 188 2.76 -4.92 18.49
N MET A 189 3.30 -5.31 19.66
CA MET A 189 4.61 -4.81 20.13
C MET A 189 5.77 -5.13 19.19
N SER A 190 5.65 -6.20 18.39
CA SER A 190 6.67 -6.62 17.42
C SER A 190 6.44 -6.10 16.01
N LEU A 191 5.42 -5.26 15.78
CA LEU A 191 5.06 -4.79 14.44
C LEU A 191 6.20 -3.98 13.82
N GLN A 192 6.71 -4.42 12.68
CA GLN A 192 7.80 -3.78 11.93
C GLN A 192 7.30 -3.25 10.58
N GLU A 193 6.40 -3.99 9.94
CA GLU A 193 5.88 -3.65 8.62
C GLU A 193 4.36 -3.51 8.62
N ALA A 194 3.85 -2.44 8.01
CA ALA A 194 2.44 -2.25 7.77
C ALA A 194 2.17 -1.99 6.28
N ALA A 195 1.14 -2.64 5.74
CA ALA A 195 0.57 -2.31 4.44
C ALA A 195 -0.89 -1.87 4.63
N VAL A 196 -1.29 -0.78 3.98
CA VAL A 196 -2.63 -0.20 4.08
C VAL A 196 -3.18 0.02 2.67
N SER A 197 -4.36 -0.54 2.41
CA SER A 197 -5.10 -0.45 1.16
C SER A 197 -6.51 0.03 1.46
N ILE A 198 -6.84 1.26 1.09
CA ILE A 198 -8.15 1.86 1.42
C ILE A 198 -8.82 2.29 0.14
N SER A 199 -10.03 1.79 -0.10
CA SER A 199 -10.80 2.16 -1.29
C SER A 199 -11.02 3.68 -1.38
N PRO A 200 -10.78 4.31 -2.55
CA PRO A 200 -10.89 5.76 -2.73
C PRO A 200 -12.34 6.27 -2.73
N GLN A 201 -13.35 5.37 -2.73
CA GLN A 201 -14.77 5.72 -2.77
C GLN A 201 -15.32 6.23 -1.42
N ARG A 202 -14.45 6.69 -0.52
CA ARG A 202 -14.81 7.09 0.84
C ARG A 202 -15.23 8.54 0.96
N ILE A 203 -16.26 8.73 1.78
CA ILE A 203 -16.78 10.00 2.25
C ILE A 203 -17.05 9.80 3.75
N GLY A 204 -16.36 10.49 4.66
CA GLY A 204 -17.01 10.86 5.92
C GLY A 204 -16.26 10.83 7.26
N LYS A 205 -15.14 10.09 7.44
CA LYS A 205 -14.56 9.90 8.79
C LYS A 205 -13.04 9.71 8.82
N GLN A 206 -12.41 10.17 9.89
CA GLN A 206 -11.03 9.84 10.26
C GLN A 206 -10.84 8.32 10.30
N LEU A 207 -9.74 7.86 9.73
CA LEU A 207 -9.42 6.44 9.59
C LEU A 207 -8.77 5.93 10.87
N PRO A 208 -9.38 4.97 11.60
CA PRO A 208 -8.80 4.50 12.85
C PRO A 208 -7.46 3.77 12.65
N TYR A 209 -7.21 3.27 11.44
CA TYR A 209 -6.02 2.50 11.09
C TYR A 209 -4.71 3.28 11.31
N TYR A 210 -4.66 4.54 10.89
CA TYR A 210 -3.41 5.30 10.95
C TYR A 210 -3.07 5.71 12.38
N GLN A 211 -4.07 6.09 13.19
CA GLN A 211 -3.86 6.34 14.61
C GLN A 211 -3.47 5.08 15.37
N PHE A 212 -4.04 3.93 15.02
CA PHE A 212 -3.63 2.64 15.57
C PHE A 212 -2.18 2.30 15.20
N LEU A 213 -1.81 2.45 13.93
CA LEU A 213 -0.46 2.14 13.44
C LEU A 213 0.60 3.13 13.94
N SER A 214 0.27 4.40 14.15
CA SER A 214 1.22 5.40 14.64
C SER A 214 1.68 5.13 16.07
N GLN A 215 0.89 4.39 16.85
CA GLN A 215 1.25 3.94 18.20
C GLN A 215 2.24 2.77 18.21
N ALA A 216 2.54 2.16 17.06
CA ALA A 216 3.43 1.01 16.98
C ALA A 216 4.90 1.44 17.06
N SER A 217 5.51 1.25 18.23
CA SER A 217 6.87 1.74 18.54
C SER A 217 7.98 1.16 17.67
N ARG A 218 7.78 -0.02 17.06
CA ARG A 218 8.77 -0.70 16.22
C ARG A 218 8.46 -0.63 14.72
N LEU A 219 7.36 0.02 14.34
CA LEU A 219 6.95 0.12 12.94
C LEU A 219 7.97 0.97 12.19
N ASN A 220 8.70 0.35 11.26
CA ASN A 220 9.77 1.00 10.50
C ASN A 220 9.43 1.12 9.00
N ARG A 221 8.51 0.31 8.50
CA ARG A 221 8.16 0.23 7.08
C ARG A 221 6.65 0.33 6.90
N MET A 222 6.23 1.26 6.07
CA MET A 222 4.83 1.47 5.73
C MET A 222 4.63 1.49 4.22
N VAL A 223 3.61 0.80 3.74
CA VAL A 223 3.22 0.76 2.33
C VAL A 223 1.75 1.13 2.22
N ILE A 224 1.44 2.13 1.40
CA ILE A 224 0.08 2.56 1.09
C ILE A 224 -0.17 2.29 -0.39
N THR A 225 -0.91 1.22 -0.67
CA THR A 225 -1.03 0.65 -2.03
C THR A 225 -2.03 1.38 -2.89
N GLU A 226 -3.15 1.80 -2.29
CA GLU A 226 -4.19 2.55 -2.99
C GLU A 226 -3.85 4.03 -3.10
N PRO A 227 -4.29 4.70 -4.17
CA PRO A 227 -4.06 6.12 -4.33
C PRO A 227 -4.72 6.92 -3.19
N VAL A 228 -3.92 7.73 -2.48
CA VAL A 228 -4.44 8.58 -1.40
C VAL A 228 -5.09 9.86 -1.94
N THR A 229 -6.15 10.28 -1.27
CA THR A 229 -6.80 11.59 -1.40
C THR A 229 -6.34 12.50 -0.27
N PHE A 230 -6.13 13.78 -0.56
CA PHE A 230 -5.74 14.81 0.40
C PHE A 230 -6.90 15.76 0.69
N PRO A 231 -6.86 16.56 1.78
CA PRO A 231 -7.88 17.57 2.05
C PRO A 231 -8.07 18.53 0.87
N LYS A 232 -9.29 19.09 0.73
CA LYS A 232 -9.68 19.98 -0.39
C LYS A 232 -8.76 21.19 -0.56
N ASP A 233 -8.19 21.69 0.52
CA ASP A 233 -7.27 22.83 0.51
C ASP A 233 -6.01 22.56 -0.35
N PHE A 234 -5.66 21.30 -0.61
CA PHE A 234 -4.58 20.91 -1.53
C PHE A 234 -5.02 20.77 -3.00
N GLU A 235 -6.32 20.70 -3.29
CA GLU A 235 -6.84 20.65 -4.67
C GLU A 235 -7.13 22.05 -5.24
N ASP A 236 -7.35 23.05 -4.37
CA ASP A 236 -7.74 24.40 -4.78
C ASP A 236 -6.57 25.31 -5.19
N GLU A 237 -5.30 24.90 -4.99
CA GLU A 237 -4.15 25.76 -5.29
C GLU A 237 -3.92 26.04 -6.78
N GLU A 238 -4.40 25.22 -7.74
CA GLU A 238 -4.33 25.59 -9.18
C GLU A 238 -5.43 25.04 -10.11
N GLU A 239 -6.13 23.94 -9.79
CA GLU A 239 -7.19 23.41 -10.68
C GLU A 239 -8.48 24.27 -10.69
N GLY A 240 -8.58 25.23 -9.76
CA GLY A 240 -9.80 25.94 -9.38
C GLY A 240 -10.15 27.23 -10.14
N ARG A 241 -9.56 27.56 -11.30
CA ARG A 241 -10.03 28.75 -12.08
C ARG A 241 -10.77 28.49 -13.38
N LYS A 242 -10.85 27.26 -13.92
CA LYS A 242 -11.51 27.07 -15.23
C LYS A 242 -12.43 25.86 -15.42
N TRP A 243 -12.53 24.91 -14.49
CA TRP A 243 -13.21 23.63 -14.77
C TRP A 243 -14.33 23.22 -13.80
N SER A 244 -14.75 24.08 -12.87
CA SER A 244 -15.68 23.73 -11.80
C SER A 244 -17.02 24.47 -11.85
N SER A 245 -17.80 24.36 -12.95
CA SER A 245 -19.15 24.96 -12.98
C SER A 245 -20.32 24.01 -13.23
N CYS A 246 -20.15 22.69 -13.47
CA CYS A 246 -21.31 21.86 -13.85
C CYS A 246 -21.39 20.44 -13.30
N VAL A 247 -20.46 19.97 -12.46
CA VAL A 247 -20.59 18.65 -11.83
C VAL A 247 -20.31 18.78 -10.34
N PRO A 248 -21.29 18.47 -9.46
CA PRO A 248 -21.02 18.33 -8.03
C PRO A 248 -19.92 17.28 -7.86
N LYS A 249 -18.70 17.69 -7.54
CA LYS A 249 -17.66 16.74 -7.12
C LYS A 249 -18.15 16.14 -5.81
N PRO A 250 -18.35 14.81 -5.70
CA PRO A 250 -18.63 14.20 -4.41
C PRO A 250 -17.52 14.62 -3.44
N THR A 251 -17.92 15.04 -2.25
CA THR A 251 -17.03 15.42 -1.14
C THR A 251 -16.19 14.21 -0.76
N THR A 252 -15.10 13.97 -1.48
CA THR A 252 -14.16 12.88 -1.17
C THR A 252 -13.30 13.38 -0.02
N GLU A 253 -13.27 12.59 1.04
CA GLU A 253 -12.48 12.92 2.22
C GLU A 253 -11.04 12.42 2.08
N PRO A 254 -10.10 12.99 2.85
CA PRO A 254 -8.72 12.56 2.81
C PRO A 254 -8.54 11.11 3.31
N THR A 255 -7.88 10.28 2.49
CA THR A 255 -7.42 8.93 2.87
C THR A 255 -5.92 8.90 3.22
N VAL A 256 -5.27 10.06 3.20
CA VAL A 256 -3.87 10.24 3.64
C VAL A 256 -3.73 9.98 5.15
N PRO A 257 -2.56 9.48 5.61
CA PRO A 257 -2.25 9.40 7.03
C PRO A 257 -2.54 10.69 7.80
N ASN A 258 -3.28 10.60 8.89
CA ASN A 258 -3.70 11.74 9.74
C ASN A 258 -3.02 11.74 11.12
N ALA A 259 -1.91 11.01 11.26
CA ALA A 259 -1.15 10.85 12.49
C ALA A 259 0.35 10.99 12.20
N VAL A 260 1.14 11.25 13.25
CA VAL A 260 2.60 11.34 13.15
C VAL A 260 3.25 9.99 13.44
N PHE A 261 4.12 9.54 12.53
CA PHE A 261 4.81 8.26 12.55
C PHE A 261 6.29 8.45 12.81
N HIS A 262 6.68 8.53 14.08
CA HIS A 262 8.08 8.74 14.45
C HIS A 262 8.99 7.53 14.16
N GLY A 263 8.45 6.31 14.14
CA GLY A 263 9.22 5.07 13.91
C GLY A 263 9.49 4.75 12.43
N VAL A 264 8.65 5.25 11.53
CA VAL A 264 8.66 4.87 10.12
C VAL A 264 9.84 5.53 9.40
N ARG A 265 10.66 4.69 8.79
CA ARG A 265 11.85 5.07 8.02
C ARG A 265 11.69 4.81 6.53
N PHE A 266 10.85 3.85 6.15
CA PHE A 266 10.49 3.55 4.77
C PHE A 266 9.00 3.80 4.54
N LEU A 267 8.68 4.57 3.51
CA LEU A 267 7.31 4.79 3.03
C LEU A 267 7.24 4.52 1.53
N SER A 268 6.33 3.64 1.11
CA SER A 268 5.88 3.58 -0.28
C SER A 268 4.44 4.08 -0.34
N ILE A 269 4.15 5.08 -1.16
CA ILE A 269 2.84 5.74 -1.21
C ILE A 269 2.45 6.08 -2.64
N LYS A 270 1.17 5.83 -2.96
CA LYS A 270 0.57 6.24 -4.22
C LYS A 270 -0.18 7.56 -4.06
N ILE A 271 0.25 8.64 -4.71
CA ILE A 271 -0.39 9.97 -4.65
C ILE A 271 -1.17 10.27 -5.94
N THR A 272 -2.31 10.95 -5.80
CA THR A 272 -3.13 11.44 -6.91
C THR A 272 -3.08 12.95 -7.04
N GLY A 273 -3.31 13.46 -8.26
CA GLY A 273 -3.49 14.88 -8.56
C GLY A 273 -2.18 15.67 -8.67
N TYR A 274 -2.26 16.81 -9.35
CA TYR A 274 -1.17 17.76 -9.58
C TYR A 274 -1.69 19.19 -9.36
N PRO A 275 -0.88 20.13 -8.82
CA PRO A 275 0.44 19.93 -8.22
C PRO A 275 0.39 19.08 -6.94
N PHE A 276 1.52 18.51 -6.52
CA PHE A 276 1.60 17.67 -5.30
C PHE A 276 2.68 18.12 -4.31
N GLY A 277 3.27 19.31 -4.50
CA GLY A 277 4.26 19.86 -3.58
C GLY A 277 3.73 19.98 -2.14
N GLY A 278 2.56 20.59 -1.95
CA GLY A 278 1.91 20.67 -0.64
C GLY A 278 1.64 19.29 -0.02
N LYS A 279 1.30 18.29 -0.84
CA LYS A 279 1.07 16.91 -0.40
C LYS A 279 2.34 16.27 0.16
N LEU A 280 3.49 16.56 -0.46
CA LEU A 280 4.79 16.10 0.04
C LEU A 280 5.17 16.80 1.36
N LYS A 281 4.87 18.09 1.51
CA LYS A 281 5.07 18.81 2.79
C LYS A 281 4.27 18.17 3.92
N TYR A 282 3.00 17.90 3.67
CA TYR A 282 2.14 17.19 4.61
C TYR A 282 2.69 15.81 4.99
N LEU A 283 3.22 15.06 4.02
CA LEU A 283 3.87 13.78 4.32
C LEU A 283 5.14 13.94 5.15
N ALA A 284 5.92 15.02 4.97
CA ALA A 284 7.08 15.29 5.81
C ALA A 284 6.68 15.54 7.28
N GLU A 285 5.53 16.17 7.52
CA GLU A 285 4.96 16.35 8.86
C GLU A 285 4.51 15.02 9.47
N CYS A 286 3.83 14.17 8.69
CA CYS A 286 3.42 12.84 9.14
C CYS A 286 4.58 11.88 9.37
N PHE A 287 5.68 12.00 8.62
CA PHE A 287 6.81 11.08 8.64
C PHE A 287 8.14 11.82 8.87
N PRO A 288 8.35 12.41 10.06
CA PRO A 288 9.49 13.31 10.32
C PRO A 288 10.85 12.61 10.28
N ASN A 289 10.87 11.27 10.40
CA ASN A 289 12.09 10.46 10.44
C ASN A 289 12.30 9.62 9.17
N LEU A 290 11.62 9.96 8.07
CA LEU A 290 11.68 9.19 6.84
C LEU A 290 13.09 9.20 6.24
N GLU A 291 13.62 8.00 5.97
CA GLU A 291 14.92 7.79 5.32
C GLU A 291 14.76 7.35 3.86
N GLU A 292 13.68 6.63 3.55
CA GLU A 292 13.37 6.09 2.23
C GLU A 292 11.93 6.42 1.81
N LEU A 293 11.78 7.03 0.63
CA LEU A 293 10.48 7.32 0.02
C LEU A 293 10.38 6.66 -1.36
N ASP A 294 9.36 5.84 -1.56
CA ASP A 294 8.94 5.33 -2.87
C ASP A 294 7.60 5.96 -3.25
N LEU A 295 7.68 7.00 -4.08
CA LEU A 295 6.53 7.74 -4.56
C LEU A 295 6.03 7.15 -5.88
N VAL A 296 4.78 6.70 -5.87
CA VAL A 296 4.05 6.28 -7.07
C VAL A 296 3.02 7.35 -7.39
N LEU A 297 3.02 7.86 -8.62
CA LEU A 297 1.99 8.81 -9.06
C LEU A 297 0.95 8.11 -9.91
N ASP A 298 -0.33 8.38 -9.64
CA ASP A 298 -1.40 7.80 -10.44
C ASP A 298 -1.38 8.33 -11.87
N GLN A 299 -1.08 7.43 -12.82
CA GLN A 299 -0.75 7.76 -14.21
C GLN A 299 -1.91 8.42 -14.97
N THR A 300 -3.14 8.27 -14.49
CA THR A 300 -4.32 8.87 -15.11
C THR A 300 -4.34 10.40 -14.94
N ARG A 301 -3.71 10.93 -13.87
CA ARG A 301 -3.72 12.37 -13.52
C ARG A 301 -2.35 13.04 -13.58
N TYR A 302 -1.24 12.31 -13.64
CA TYR A 302 0.11 12.84 -13.85
C TYR A 302 0.35 13.40 -15.30
N ARG A 303 -0.74 13.68 -16.03
CA ARG A 303 -0.72 14.11 -17.45
C ARG A 303 -0.97 15.61 -17.61
N THR A 304 -0.92 16.37 -16.52
CA THR A 304 -0.98 17.83 -16.58
C THR A 304 0.27 18.35 -17.28
N ALA A 305 0.04 19.09 -18.37
CA ALA A 305 1.05 19.53 -19.30
C ALA A 305 1.94 20.61 -18.67
N VAL A 306 3.00 20.19 -17.99
CA VAL A 306 4.02 21.12 -17.52
C VAL A 306 4.97 21.39 -18.68
N ILE A 307 5.00 22.65 -19.11
CA ILE A 307 5.81 23.11 -20.24
C ILE A 307 7.24 23.39 -19.79
N ASP A 308 7.42 23.75 -18.51
CA ASP A 308 8.68 24.18 -17.94
C ASP A 308 9.25 23.14 -16.95
N PRO A 309 10.42 22.54 -17.22
CA PRO A 309 11.09 21.63 -16.30
C PRO A 309 11.37 22.23 -14.91
N ASP A 310 11.62 23.53 -14.81
CA ASP A 310 11.97 24.17 -13.53
C ASP A 310 10.72 24.32 -12.65
N ALA A 311 9.60 24.80 -13.21
CA ALA A 311 8.30 24.77 -12.53
C ALA A 311 7.88 23.34 -12.12
N PHE A 312 8.30 22.32 -12.89
CA PHE A 312 8.05 20.93 -12.52
C PHE A 312 8.90 20.47 -11.34
N LEU A 313 10.15 20.91 -11.25
CA LEU A 313 11.04 20.65 -10.12
C LEU A 313 10.47 21.21 -8.82
N GLU A 314 9.88 22.41 -8.85
CA GLU A 314 9.23 23.05 -7.68
C GLU A 314 8.12 22.17 -7.08
N THR A 315 7.46 21.32 -7.88
CA THR A 315 6.45 20.39 -7.32
C THR A 315 7.03 19.31 -6.42
N TYR A 316 8.35 19.10 -6.47
CA TYR A 316 9.08 18.22 -5.55
C TYR A 316 9.71 18.97 -4.37
N ASP A 317 9.51 20.29 -4.22
CA ASP A 317 10.10 21.05 -3.12
C ASP A 317 9.63 20.57 -1.74
N GLY A 318 8.47 19.92 -1.65
CA GLY A 318 8.04 19.29 -0.40
C GLY A 318 8.95 18.14 0.07
N LEU A 319 9.81 17.58 -0.80
CA LEU A 319 10.88 16.67 -0.38
C LEU A 319 11.92 17.36 0.50
N LEU A 320 12.12 18.67 0.33
CA LEU A 320 13.10 19.44 1.10
C LEU A 320 12.76 19.47 2.60
N ASP A 321 11.51 19.24 2.97
CA ASP A 321 11.06 19.16 4.36
C ASP A 321 11.40 17.80 5.01
N MET A 322 11.72 16.78 4.21
CA MET A 322 12.12 15.44 4.68
C MET A 322 13.62 15.39 5.00
N LYS A 323 14.03 16.04 6.10
CA LYS A 323 15.44 16.28 6.45
C LYS A 323 16.31 15.03 6.62
N LYS A 324 15.72 13.83 6.78
CA LYS A 324 16.45 12.56 6.92
C LYS A 324 16.42 11.68 5.67
N LEU A 325 15.82 12.17 4.58
CA LEU A 325 15.63 11.41 3.36
C LEU A 325 16.97 11.13 2.67
N LYS A 326 17.35 9.86 2.62
CA LYS A 326 18.57 9.35 1.97
C LYS A 326 18.26 8.70 0.63
N PHE A 327 17.11 8.05 0.51
CA PHE A 327 16.71 7.30 -0.66
C PHE A 327 15.36 7.79 -1.16
N VAL A 328 15.29 8.17 -2.43
CA VAL A 328 14.02 8.56 -3.05
C VAL A 328 13.84 7.85 -4.38
N SER A 329 12.67 7.28 -4.57
CA SER A 329 12.21 6.63 -5.78
C SER A 329 10.97 7.39 -6.24
N ILE A 330 11.05 8.05 -7.40
CA ILE A 330 10.00 8.95 -7.92
C ILE A 330 9.71 8.62 -9.39
N PRO A 331 8.53 9.00 -9.91
CA PRO A 331 8.25 8.81 -11.33
C PRO A 331 9.16 9.67 -12.19
N TRP A 332 9.49 9.16 -13.38
CA TRP A 332 10.34 9.84 -14.33
C TRP A 332 9.63 11.13 -14.81
N PRO A 333 10.26 12.31 -14.65
CA PRO A 333 9.69 13.56 -15.09
C PRO A 333 9.40 13.60 -16.59
N LYS A 334 8.15 13.94 -16.93
CA LYS A 334 7.71 14.15 -18.31
C LYS A 334 7.35 15.63 -18.48
N VAL A 335 7.94 16.28 -19.48
CA VAL A 335 7.62 17.67 -19.83
C VAL A 335 7.03 17.73 -21.23
N LYS A 336 6.18 18.72 -21.49
CA LYS A 336 5.60 18.89 -22.82
C LYS A 336 6.69 19.23 -23.84
N ASN A 337 6.68 18.55 -24.97
CA ASN A 337 7.55 18.87 -26.09
C ASN A 337 7.20 20.28 -26.60
N PRO A 338 8.14 21.26 -26.53
CA PRO A 338 7.87 22.63 -26.98
C PRO A 338 7.60 22.72 -28.48
N ASN A 339 8.11 21.76 -29.25
CA ASN A 339 7.91 21.66 -30.70
C ASN A 339 6.60 20.97 -31.07
N CYS A 340 5.89 20.39 -30.09
CA CYS A 340 4.58 19.80 -30.35
C CYS A 340 3.54 20.91 -30.44
N PRO A 341 2.85 21.07 -31.59
CA PRO A 341 1.84 22.09 -31.74
C PRO A 341 0.80 21.97 -30.62
N SER A 342 0.36 23.10 -30.08
CA SER A 342 -0.74 23.14 -29.12
C SER A 342 -1.86 22.24 -29.64
N PRO A 343 -2.24 21.19 -28.91
CA PRO A 343 -3.27 20.30 -29.41
C PRO A 343 -4.50 21.16 -29.73
N LEU A 344 -5.18 20.86 -30.84
CA LEU A 344 -6.55 21.28 -31.12
C LEU A 344 -7.47 20.67 -30.06
N ARG A 345 -7.26 21.05 -28.80
CA ARG A 345 -7.65 20.35 -27.57
C ARG A 345 -9.16 20.33 -27.39
N ASN A 346 -9.85 21.27 -28.04
CA ASN A 346 -11.30 21.43 -27.97
C ASN A 346 -12.06 20.73 -29.11
N THR A 347 -11.42 20.45 -30.25
CA THR A 347 -12.08 19.85 -31.41
C THR A 347 -12.00 18.32 -31.36
N PHE A 348 -10.84 17.73 -31.04
CA PHE A 348 -10.67 16.27 -31.05
C PHE A 348 -11.40 15.53 -29.91
N ARG A 349 -11.43 16.11 -28.69
CA ARG A 349 -12.13 15.52 -27.54
C ARG A 349 -13.65 15.48 -27.71
N LYS A 350 -14.22 16.38 -28.51
CA LYS A 350 -15.66 16.42 -28.79
C LYS A 350 -16.09 15.37 -29.83
N THR A 351 -15.19 14.98 -30.74
CA THR A 351 -15.58 14.19 -31.93
C THR A 351 -15.27 12.69 -31.82
N LEU A 352 -14.25 12.27 -31.06
CA LEU A 352 -13.77 10.87 -31.09
C LEU A 352 -13.93 10.06 -29.79
N GLY A 353 -14.68 10.57 -28.81
CA GLY A 353 -14.95 9.86 -27.56
C GLY A 353 -13.73 9.75 -26.63
N LYS A 354 -13.98 9.53 -25.34
CA LYS A 354 -12.98 9.59 -24.25
C LYS A 354 -11.78 8.63 -24.41
N TRP A 355 -11.90 7.59 -25.23
CA TRP A 355 -10.92 6.50 -25.29
C TRP A 355 -9.73 6.77 -26.22
N MET A 356 -9.87 7.55 -27.30
CA MET A 356 -8.71 7.85 -28.18
C MET A 356 -7.82 8.99 -27.66
N ALA A 357 -8.32 9.79 -26.71
CA ALA A 357 -7.54 10.89 -26.13
C ALA A 357 -6.47 10.43 -25.13
N SER A 358 -6.49 9.16 -24.68
CA SER A 358 -5.48 8.64 -23.75
C SER A 358 -4.15 8.38 -24.45
N ASP A 359 -4.15 7.88 -25.68
CA ASP A 359 -2.92 7.36 -26.30
C ASP A 359 -2.12 8.46 -27.00
N GLN A 360 -2.79 9.52 -27.46
CA GLN A 360 -2.17 10.66 -28.13
C GLN A 360 -1.57 11.71 -27.19
N THR A 361 -1.73 11.56 -25.86
CA THR A 361 -1.17 12.53 -24.89
C THR A 361 0.26 12.19 -24.46
N ASP A 362 0.69 10.93 -24.59
CA ASP A 362 2.07 10.54 -24.30
C ASP A 362 3.03 10.89 -25.47
N SER A 363 2.53 11.03 -26.72
CA SER A 363 3.36 11.44 -27.87
C SER A 363 3.87 12.88 -27.77
N ASP A 364 3.17 13.72 -27.01
CA ASP A 364 3.48 15.15 -26.88
C ASP A 364 4.40 15.43 -25.69
N MET A 365 4.77 14.40 -24.93
CA MET A 365 5.58 14.52 -23.71
C MET A 365 6.95 13.90 -23.94
N ILE A 366 8.01 14.65 -23.62
CA ILE A 366 9.37 14.15 -23.61
C ILE A 366 9.78 13.81 -22.19
N MET A 367 10.43 12.65 -22.02
CA MET A 367 11.09 12.33 -20.76
C MET A 367 12.34 13.19 -20.64
N LEU A 368 12.57 13.76 -19.45
CA LEU A 368 13.81 14.50 -19.19
C LEU A 368 15.03 13.59 -19.39
N GLY A 369 16.09 14.14 -19.98
CA GLY A 369 17.36 13.44 -20.15
C GLY A 369 18.14 13.39 -18.84
N ILE A 370 19.18 12.55 -18.81
CA ILE A 370 20.08 12.44 -17.67
C ILE A 370 20.65 13.80 -17.24
N PRO A 371 21.12 14.70 -18.14
CA PRO A 371 21.65 16.01 -17.75
C PRO A 371 20.65 16.88 -16.98
N GLU A 372 19.37 16.84 -17.36
CA GLU A 372 18.31 17.57 -16.65
C GLU A 372 18.02 16.94 -15.27
N LEU A 373 18.00 15.61 -15.18
CA LEU A 373 17.83 14.92 -13.90
C LEU A 373 19.00 15.18 -12.94
N GLU A 374 20.23 15.31 -13.45
CA GLU A 374 21.39 15.71 -12.65
C GLU A 374 21.22 17.11 -12.07
N LYS A 375 20.65 18.07 -12.83
CA LYS A 375 20.34 19.42 -12.30
C LYS A 375 19.38 19.35 -11.12
N TRP A 376 18.37 18.49 -11.19
CA TRP A 376 17.41 18.28 -10.10
C TRP A 376 18.09 17.73 -8.84
N ILE A 377 18.92 16.70 -9.01
CA ILE A 377 19.68 16.11 -7.89
C ILE A 377 20.63 17.16 -7.28
N LEU A 378 21.33 17.94 -8.10
CA LEU A 378 22.21 19.02 -7.64
C LEU A 378 21.44 20.11 -6.90
N TYR A 379 20.23 20.45 -7.34
CA TYR A 379 19.36 21.39 -6.63
C TYR A 379 19.00 20.87 -5.24
N TRP A 380 18.48 19.64 -5.11
CA TRP A 380 18.14 19.06 -3.81
C TRP A 380 19.36 18.97 -2.87
N GLN A 381 20.53 18.65 -3.43
CA GLN A 381 21.78 18.65 -2.67
C GLN A 381 22.20 20.05 -2.20
N LYS A 382 22.05 21.09 -3.03
CA LYS A 382 22.31 22.49 -2.63
C LYS A 382 21.36 22.91 -1.50
N CYS A 383 20.13 22.42 -1.53
CA CYS A 383 19.15 22.59 -0.45
C CYS A 383 19.39 21.67 0.76
N GLN A 384 20.58 21.05 0.86
CA GLN A 384 21.04 20.23 1.99
C GLN A 384 20.23 18.95 2.25
N LEU A 385 19.54 18.42 1.24
CA LEU A 385 18.90 17.10 1.35
C LEU A 385 19.97 16.00 1.35
N PRO A 386 20.02 15.09 2.35
CA PRO A 386 21.11 14.13 2.52
C PRO A 386 20.96 12.89 1.63
N LEU A 387 20.62 13.09 0.35
CA LEU A 387 20.40 12.02 -0.61
C LEU A 387 21.68 11.21 -0.88
N GLU A 388 21.56 9.90 -0.75
CA GLU A 388 22.56 8.88 -1.10
C GLU A 388 22.18 8.17 -2.41
N ARG A 389 20.87 8.05 -2.70
CA ARG A 389 20.37 7.43 -3.93
C ARG A 389 19.08 8.06 -4.41
N VAL A 390 18.99 8.28 -5.72
CA VAL A 390 17.78 8.72 -6.40
C VAL A 390 17.45 7.72 -7.50
N GLN A 391 16.21 7.27 -7.53
CA GLN A 391 15.69 6.38 -8.57
C GLN A 391 14.54 7.05 -9.30
N PHE A 392 14.63 7.13 -10.62
CA PHE A 392 13.57 7.62 -11.49
C PHE A 392 12.90 6.42 -12.17
N ASN A 393 11.60 6.26 -11.96
CA ASN A 393 10.80 5.14 -12.49
C ASN A 393 9.89 5.63 -13.62
N GLY A 394 10.06 5.11 -14.83
CA GLY A 394 9.28 5.54 -15.98
C GLY A 394 8.86 4.40 -16.90
N TRP A 395 7.89 4.69 -17.75
CA TRP A 395 7.60 3.88 -18.92
C TRP A 395 8.16 4.62 -20.12
N LYS A 396 9.14 4.03 -20.81
CA LYS A 396 9.61 4.54 -22.10
C LYS A 396 8.78 3.85 -23.19
N PRO A 397 8.08 4.59 -24.05
CA PRO A 397 7.49 4.00 -25.24
C PRO A 397 8.61 3.48 -26.16
N VAL A 398 8.48 2.24 -26.62
CA VAL A 398 9.40 1.56 -27.53
C VAL A 398 8.58 1.14 -28.75
N GLY A 399 8.54 2.04 -29.75
CA GLY A 399 7.69 1.88 -30.93
C GLY A 399 6.21 2.20 -30.67
N GLN A 400 5.34 1.91 -31.65
CA GLN A 400 3.92 2.28 -31.61
C GLN A 400 3.05 1.46 -30.64
N TRP A 401 3.56 0.35 -30.09
CA TRP A 401 2.71 -0.64 -29.40
C TRP A 401 3.30 -1.25 -28.11
N HIS A 402 4.52 -0.89 -27.71
CA HIS A 402 5.15 -1.46 -26.51
C HIS A 402 5.68 -0.36 -25.60
N SER A 403 5.32 -0.42 -24.32
CA SER A 403 5.91 0.42 -23.27
C SER A 403 6.86 -0.44 -22.45
N MET A 404 8.15 -0.11 -22.42
CA MET A 404 9.10 -0.78 -21.54
C MET A 404 9.28 0.03 -20.25
N ARG A 405 9.20 -0.66 -19.11
CA ARG A 405 9.54 -0.05 -17.82
C ARG A 405 11.03 0.21 -17.81
N LYS A 406 11.42 1.48 -17.71
CA LYS A 406 12.81 1.88 -17.50
C LYS A 406 12.93 2.47 -16.10
N TRP A 407 14.01 2.16 -15.42
CA TRP A 407 14.43 2.94 -14.28
C TRP A 407 15.89 3.35 -14.43
N ALA A 408 16.18 4.54 -13.96
CA ALA A 408 17.54 5.05 -13.86
C ALA A 408 17.82 5.29 -12.38
N THR A 409 18.87 4.64 -11.87
CA THR A 409 19.33 4.82 -10.50
C THR A 409 20.61 5.64 -10.53
N CYS A 410 20.63 6.72 -9.76
CA CYS A 410 21.79 7.54 -9.52
C CYS A 410 22.25 7.32 -8.06
N ASN A 411 23.46 6.79 -7.88
CA ASN A 411 24.10 6.75 -6.56
C ASN A 411 24.96 8.00 -6.39
N ILE A 412 24.81 8.67 -5.25
CA ILE A 412 25.52 9.88 -4.90
C ILE A 412 26.68 9.48 -3.98
N SER A 413 27.89 9.46 -4.51
CA SER A 413 29.08 9.22 -3.69
C SER A 413 29.48 10.47 -2.92
N LYS A 414 29.65 10.34 -1.60
CA LYS A 414 30.37 11.31 -0.76
C LYS A 414 31.86 10.95 -0.79
N ASP A 415 32.52 11.20 -1.92
CA ASP A 415 33.98 11.03 -1.93
C ASP A 415 34.63 12.28 -1.29
N ASP A 416 34.92 12.17 0.02
CA ASP A 416 35.54 13.22 0.82
C ASP A 416 37.01 13.51 0.40
N ARG A 417 37.59 12.70 -0.50
CA ARG A 417 39.02 12.78 -0.82
C ARG A 417 39.37 13.69 -1.99
N MET A 418 38.39 14.22 -2.73
CA MET A 418 38.66 15.21 -3.77
C MET A 418 37.66 16.36 -3.71
N ASN A 419 38.14 17.50 -3.24
CA ASN A 419 37.54 18.79 -3.55
C ASN A 419 37.39 18.92 -5.08
N ARG A 420 36.18 18.64 -5.59
CA ARG A 420 35.41 19.41 -6.60
C ARG A 420 34.60 18.63 -7.64
N THR A 421 34.52 17.30 -7.63
CA THR A 421 33.61 16.60 -8.56
C THR A 421 32.90 15.43 -7.88
N ARG A 422 31.63 15.64 -7.52
CA ARG A 422 30.72 14.53 -7.16
C ARG A 422 30.51 13.68 -8.40
N GLN A 423 30.68 12.37 -8.27
CA GLN A 423 30.47 11.43 -9.35
C GLN A 423 29.03 10.89 -9.27
N PHE A 424 28.26 11.10 -10.34
CA PHE A 424 26.96 10.46 -10.52
C PHE A 424 27.18 9.12 -11.23
N ILE A 425 26.82 8.03 -10.56
CA ILE A 425 26.89 6.70 -11.16
C ILE A 425 25.48 6.31 -11.57
N TRP A 426 25.20 6.47 -12.86
CA TRP A 426 23.95 6.05 -13.47
C TRP A 426 23.97 4.58 -13.85
N LYS A 427 22.92 3.88 -13.49
CA LYS A 427 22.62 2.55 -14.00
C LYS A 427 21.23 2.57 -14.62
N GLU A 428 21.16 2.38 -15.93
CA GLU A 428 19.92 2.08 -16.62
C GLU A 428 19.68 0.57 -16.62
N TYR A 429 18.46 0.17 -16.32
CA TYR A 429 18.04 -1.21 -16.40
C TYR A 429 16.85 -1.32 -17.35
N GLY A 430 16.87 -2.33 -18.22
CA GLY A 430 15.69 -2.78 -18.95
C GLY A 430 14.90 -3.81 -18.14
N PRO A 431 13.64 -4.12 -18.52
CA PRO A 431 12.95 -5.27 -17.95
C PRO A 431 13.76 -6.54 -18.23
N ALA A 432 13.91 -7.37 -17.20
CA ALA A 432 14.53 -8.70 -17.29
C ALA A 432 13.63 -9.69 -18.05
#